data_AF-A0A8S3K836-F1
#
_entry.id   AF-A0A8S3K836-F1
#
_cell.length_a   1.000
_cell.length_b   1.000
_cell.length_c   1.000
_cell.angle_alpha   90.00
_cell.angle_beta   90.00
_cell.angle_gamma   90.00
#
_symmetry.space_group_name_H-M   'P 1'
#
loop_
_entity.id
_entity.type
_entity.pdbx_description
1 polymer ?
#
loop_
_entity_poly.entity_id
_entity_poly.type
_entity_poly.pdbx_seq_one_letter_code
_entity_poly.pdbx_strand_id
1 'polypeptide(L)'
;MFDQAAVKCSTCGQTSLTRGNFNDHINKTCPNVNILCAVSDIKCPWIGLCHEYETHISTCKYEALRSVLTELIKGNERLQEGDEKLNSRLKKSEYLYTTSSW
;
A
#
# COMPACT_ATOMS: atom_id res chain seq x y z
N MET A 1 17.87 12.78 -30.41
CA MET A 1 16.51 12.55 -30.94
C MET A 1 16.24 11.04 -31.02
N PHE A 2 16.30 10.32 -29.90
CA PHE A 2 16.21 8.85 -29.84
C PHE A 2 14.85 8.33 -29.34
N ASP A 3 13.99 9.20 -28.82
CA ASP A 3 12.73 8.79 -28.18
C ASP A 3 11.64 8.35 -29.16
N GLN A 4 11.81 8.66 -30.45
CA GLN A 4 10.90 8.25 -31.52
C GLN A 4 11.24 6.88 -32.12
N ALA A 5 12.34 6.24 -31.69
CA ALA A 5 12.69 4.91 -32.16
C ALA A 5 11.57 3.93 -31.80
N ALA A 6 11.06 3.22 -32.80
CA ALA A 6 10.05 2.19 -32.60
C ALA A 6 10.65 1.01 -31.85
N VAL A 7 9.94 0.53 -30.85
CA VAL A 7 10.27 -0.63 -30.03
C VAL A 7 9.07 -1.58 -29.98
N LYS A 8 9.36 -2.86 -29.72
CA LYS A 8 8.35 -3.91 -29.55
C LYS A 8 8.32 -4.32 -28.08
N CYS A 9 7.12 -4.48 -27.51
CA CYS A 9 6.97 -5.07 -26.19
C CYS A 9 7.27 -6.56 -26.24
N SER A 10 8.24 -7.01 -25.43
CA SER A 10 8.57 -8.43 -25.27
C SER A 10 7.48 -9.21 -24.52
N THR A 11 6.67 -8.53 -23.71
CA THR A 11 5.67 -9.15 -22.83
C THR A 11 4.33 -9.38 -23.53
N CYS A 12 3.82 -8.39 -24.27
CA CYS A 12 2.53 -8.48 -24.97
C CYS A 12 2.65 -8.52 -26.50
N GLY A 13 3.87 -8.38 -27.04
CA GLY A 13 4.09 -8.39 -28.48
C GLY A 13 3.67 -7.12 -29.22
N GLN A 14 3.08 -6.12 -28.54
CA GLN A 14 2.63 -4.87 -29.14
C GLN A 14 3.79 -4.18 -29.86
N THR A 15 3.56 -3.87 -31.14
CA THR A 15 4.46 -3.11 -32.00
C THR A 15 4.04 -1.64 -32.02
N SER A 16 4.87 -0.77 -32.58
CA SER A 16 4.61 0.68 -32.67
C SER A 16 4.64 1.43 -31.34
N LEU A 17 5.29 0.86 -30.32
CA LEU A 17 5.69 1.63 -29.14
C LEU A 17 6.90 2.48 -29.50
N THR A 18 7.01 3.67 -28.93
CA THR A 18 8.20 4.50 -29.04
C THR A 18 9.01 4.34 -27.77
N ARG A 19 10.33 4.53 -27.85
CA ARG A 19 11.18 4.47 -26.65
C ARG A 19 10.68 5.40 -25.52
N GLY A 20 10.14 6.56 -25.88
CA GLY A 20 9.52 7.49 -24.93
C GLY A 20 8.25 6.98 -24.26
N ASN A 21 7.41 6.19 -24.93
CA ASN A 21 6.15 5.67 -24.36
C ASN A 21 6.27 4.23 -23.81
N PHE A 22 7.40 3.57 -24.04
CA PHE A 22 7.61 2.18 -23.64
C PHE A 22 7.49 1.99 -22.13
N ASN A 23 8.04 2.92 -21.34
CA ASN A 23 7.96 2.85 -19.88
C ASN A 23 6.52 3.04 -19.39
N ASP A 24 5.76 3.94 -19.99
CA ASP A 24 4.33 4.10 -19.67
C ASP A 24 3.54 2.85 -20.05
N HIS A 25 3.85 2.23 -21.19
CA HIS A 25 3.23 0.97 -21.58
C HIS A 25 3.46 -0.13 -20.55
N ILE A 26 4.72 -0.42 -20.22
CA ILE A 26 5.07 -1.51 -19.27
C ILE A 26 4.43 -1.27 -17.89
N ASN A 27 4.35 -0.02 -17.43
CA ASN A 27 3.86 0.27 -16.08
C ASN A 27 2.35 0.51 -15.99
N LYS A 28 1.67 0.88 -17.08
CA LYS A 28 0.28 1.35 -17.03
C LYS A 28 -0.69 0.61 -17.93
N THR A 29 -0.25 0.06 -19.07
CA THR A 29 -1.19 -0.43 -20.11
C THR A 29 -0.87 -1.81 -20.67
N CYS A 30 0.29 -2.39 -20.35
CA CYS A 30 0.66 -3.70 -20.84
C CYS A 30 -0.25 -4.79 -20.22
N PRO A 31 -1.03 -5.55 -21.02
CA PRO A 31 -1.96 -6.53 -20.47
C PRO A 31 -1.27 -7.76 -19.86
N ASN A 32 -0.03 -8.04 -20.27
CA ASN A 32 0.73 -9.23 -19.89
C ASN A 32 1.82 -8.93 -18.85
N VAL A 33 1.89 -7.71 -18.32
CA VAL A 33 2.81 -7.41 -17.23
C VAL A 33 2.24 -7.95 -15.93
N ASN A 34 3.11 -8.53 -15.10
CA ASN A 34 2.74 -8.90 -13.74
C ASN A 34 2.59 -7.63 -12.89
N ILE A 35 1.45 -7.49 -12.22
CA ILE A 35 1.18 -6.42 -11.28
C ILE A 35 0.84 -6.97 -9.90
N LEU A 36 1.05 -6.14 -8.89
CA LEU A 36 0.65 -6.40 -7.52
C LEU A 36 -0.83 -6.06 -7.33
N CYS A 37 -1.48 -6.73 -6.39
CA CYS A 37 -2.80 -6.31 -5.94
C CYS A 37 -2.76 -4.89 -5.34
N ALA A 38 -3.83 -4.10 -5.51
CA ALA A 38 -3.95 -2.77 -4.88
C ALA A 38 -3.99 -2.83 -3.34
N VAL A 39 -4.32 -3.99 -2.77
CA VAL A 39 -4.24 -4.28 -1.32
C VAL A 39 -2.99 -5.06 -0.92
N SER A 40 -1.90 -4.89 -1.68
CA SER A 40 -0.58 -5.43 -1.31
C SER A 40 0.02 -4.76 -0.06
N ASP A 41 -0.42 -3.54 0.27
CA ASP A 41 -0.10 -2.82 1.51
C ASP A 41 -0.51 -3.63 2.76
N ILE A 42 -1.68 -4.26 2.72
CA ILE A 42 -2.18 -5.17 3.76
C ILE A 42 -1.83 -6.65 3.48
N LYS A 43 -0.77 -6.88 2.70
CA LYS A 43 -0.16 -8.20 2.45
C LYS A 43 -1.04 -9.18 1.67
N CYS A 44 -1.89 -8.70 0.76
CA CYS A 44 -2.45 -9.58 -0.27
C CYS A 44 -1.29 -10.23 -1.06
N PRO A 45 -1.23 -11.57 -1.14
CA PRO A 45 -0.11 -12.27 -1.79
C PRO A 45 -0.26 -12.35 -3.32
N TRP A 46 -1.36 -11.83 -3.88
CA TRP A 46 -1.65 -11.97 -5.30
C TRP A 46 -0.71 -11.13 -6.16
N ILE A 47 -0.11 -11.80 -7.13
CA ILE A 47 0.69 -11.23 -8.22
C ILE A 47 0.20 -11.93 -9.49
N GLY A 48 -0.24 -11.17 -10.49
CA GLY A 48 -0.82 -11.74 -11.70
C GLY A 48 -0.78 -10.76 -12.86
N LEU A 49 -1.27 -11.20 -14.02
CA LEU A 49 -1.24 -10.39 -15.22
C LEU A 49 -2.24 -9.23 -15.11
N CYS A 50 -1.91 -8.09 -15.72
CA CYS A 50 -2.75 -6.89 -15.69
C CYS A 50 -4.20 -7.18 -16.14
N HIS A 51 -4.40 -8.03 -17.15
CA HIS A 51 -5.76 -8.41 -17.59
C HIS A 51 -6.52 -9.30 -16.60
N GLU A 52 -5.84 -10.01 -15.69
CA GLU A 52 -6.46 -10.84 -14.65
C GLU A 52 -6.85 -10.02 -13.41
N TYR A 53 -6.36 -8.78 -13.31
CA TYR A 53 -6.54 -7.91 -12.15
C TYR A 53 -7.99 -7.62 -11.81
N GLU A 54 -8.82 -7.30 -12.81
CA GLU A 54 -10.26 -7.01 -12.59
C GLU A 54 -11.00 -8.23 -12.02
N THR A 55 -10.63 -9.43 -12.48
CA THR A 55 -11.20 -10.67 -11.94
C THR A 55 -10.72 -10.89 -10.50
N HIS A 56 -9.44 -10.65 -10.24
CA HIS A 56 -8.88 -10.76 -8.89
C HIS A 56 -9.53 -9.78 -7.91
N ILE A 57 -9.63 -8.49 -8.24
CA ILE A 57 -10.12 -7.46 -7.30
C ILE A 57 -11.57 -7.72 -6.90
N SER A 58 -12.40 -8.21 -7.83
CA SER A 58 -13.79 -8.58 -7.57
C SER A 58 -13.97 -9.73 -6.56
N THR A 59 -12.93 -10.56 -6.37
CA THR A 59 -12.92 -11.73 -5.49
C THR A 59 -11.85 -11.64 -4.40
N CYS A 60 -11.15 -10.51 -4.29
CA CYS A 60 -10.03 -10.33 -3.38
C CYS A 60 -10.52 -10.26 -1.94
N LYS A 61 -10.23 -11.30 -1.16
CA LYS A 61 -10.59 -11.37 0.27
C LYS A 61 -9.95 -10.24 1.09
N TYR A 62 -8.77 -9.78 0.68
CA TYR A 62 -8.06 -8.69 1.37
C TYR A 62 -8.73 -7.33 1.11
N GLU A 63 -9.28 -7.11 -0.10
CA GLU A 63 -10.00 -5.87 -0.42
C GLU A 63 -11.23 -5.72 0.48
N ALA A 64 -11.98 -6.81 0.68
CA ALA A 64 -13.10 -6.83 1.61
C ALA A 64 -12.71 -6.52 3.07
N LEU A 65 -11.47 -6.86 3.48
CA LEU A 65 -10.97 -6.60 4.83
C LEU A 65 -10.42 -5.18 5.01
N ARG A 66 -10.20 -4.43 3.92
CA ARG A 66 -9.49 -3.15 3.95
C ARG A 66 -10.15 -2.13 4.87
N SER A 67 -11.47 -2.00 4.80
CA SER A 67 -12.24 -1.06 5.63
C SER A 67 -12.12 -1.39 7.12
N VAL A 68 -12.32 -2.66 7.48
CA VAL A 68 -12.25 -3.13 8.87
C VAL A 68 -10.83 -2.98 9.42
N LEU A 69 -9.81 -3.37 8.66
CA LEU A 69 -8.40 -3.21 9.06
C LEU A 69 -8.03 -1.73 9.25
N THR A 70 -8.50 -0.85 8.38
CA THR A 70 -8.26 0.60 8.51
C THR A 70 -8.81 1.14 9.83
N GLU A 71 -10.02 0.74 10.20
CA GLU A 71 -10.64 1.17 11.46
C GLU A 71 -9.95 0.56 12.69
N LEU A 72 -9.50 -0.69 12.60
CA LEU A 72 -8.70 -1.32 13.67
C LEU A 72 -7.35 -0.63 13.87
N ILE A 73 -6.66 -0.28 12.79
CA ILE A 73 -5.37 0.44 12.85
C ILE A 73 -5.56 1.80 13.53
N LYS A 74 -6.53 2.60 13.08
CA LYS A 74 -6.86 3.89 13.72
C LYS A 74 -7.26 3.72 15.19
N GLY A 75 -7.99 2.65 15.50
CA GLY A 75 -8.36 2.32 16.88
C GLY A 75 -7.15 2.06 17.76
N ASN A 76 -6.20 1.26 17.28
CA ASN A 76 -4.96 0.96 17.98
C ASN A 76 -4.09 2.21 18.17
N GLU A 77 -3.97 3.08 17.16
CA GLU A 77 -3.25 4.35 17.26
C GLU A 77 -3.82 5.23 18.38
N ARG A 78 -5.16 5.38 18.44
CA ARG A 78 -5.83 6.13 19.51
C ARG A 78 -5.59 5.53 20.90
N LEU A 79 -5.58 4.20 21.01
CA LEU A 79 -5.31 3.52 22.28
C LEU A 79 -3.86 3.75 22.73
N GLN A 80 -2.90 3.62 21.81
CA GLN A 80 -1.48 3.88 22.10
C GLN A 80 -1.24 5.32 22.56
N GLU A 81 -1.82 6.31 21.88
CA GLU A 81 -1.76 7.70 22.32
C GLU A 81 -2.37 7.90 23.72
N GLY A 82 -3.46 7.19 24.01
CA GLY A 82 -4.12 7.19 25.32
C GLY A 82 -3.22 6.65 26.43
N ASP A 83 -2.58 5.51 26.18
CA ASP A 83 -1.63 4.87 27.10
C ASP A 83 -0.43 5.76 27.38
N GLU A 84 0.14 6.38 26.35
CA GLU A 84 1.25 7.33 26.50
C GLU A 84 0.87 8.55 27.36
N LYS A 85 -0.31 9.13 27.09
CA LYS A 85 -0.84 10.26 27.88
C LYS A 85 -1.06 9.85 29.33
N LEU A 86 -1.67 8.69 29.59
CA LEU A 86 -1.92 8.22 30.95
C LEU A 86 -0.60 7.97 31.70
N ASN A 87 0.36 7.31 31.05
CA ASN A 87 1.68 7.05 31.63
C ASN A 87 2.43 8.35 31.95
N SER A 88 2.34 9.38 31.10
CA SER A 88 2.95 10.68 31.39
C SER A 88 2.31 11.38 32.61
N ARG A 89 0.99 11.27 32.76
CA ARG A 89 0.25 11.81 33.92
C ARG A 89 0.59 11.08 35.21
N LEU A 90 0.71 9.75 35.15
CA LEU A 90 1.13 8.92 36.29
C LEU A 90 2.52 9.33 36.77
N LYS A 91 3.51 9.37 35.88
CA LYS A 91 4.88 9.82 36.20
C LYS A 91 4.90 11.21 36.84
N LYS A 92 4.10 12.14 36.31
CA LYS A 92 3.98 13.49 36.88
C LYS A 92 3.38 13.46 38.29
N SER A 93 2.37 12.63 38.53
CA SER A 93 1.76 12.49 39.87
C SER A 93 2.73 11.89 40.88
N GLU A 94 3.47 10.84 40.52
CA GLU A 94 4.48 10.20 41.37
C GLU A 94 5.60 11.18 41.76
N TYR A 95 6.05 12.01 40.81
CA TYR A 95 7.01 13.08 41.09
C TYR A 95 6.48 14.10 42.11
N LEU A 96 5.20 14.49 42.00
CA LEU A 96 4.58 15.43 42.94
C LEU A 96 4.43 14.80 44.34
N TYR A 97 4.05 13.53 44.45
CA TYR A 97 3.95 12.84 45.74
C TYR A 97 5.31 12.70 46.44
N THR A 98 6.37 12.39 45.69
CA THR A 98 7.72 12.19 46.24
C THR A 98 8.41 13.50 46.64
N THR A 99 8.07 14.62 46.01
CA THR A 99 8.61 15.96 46.33
C THR A 99 7.81 16.72 47.39
N SER A 100 6.55 16.33 47.66
CA SER A 100 5.70 16.96 48.68
C SER A 100 5.82 16.32 50.08
N SER A 101 6.68 15.32 50.24
CA SER A 101 6.83 14.52 51.47
C SER A 101 8.13 14.83 52.24
N TRP A 102 8.76 15.97 51.96
CA TRP A 102 9.93 16.54 52.66
C TRP A 102 9.58 17.89 53.28
#